data_AF-A0A2I0PUQ8-F1
#
_entry.id   AF-A0A2I0PUQ8-F1
#
_cell.length_a   1.000
_cell.length_b   1.000
_cell.length_c   1.000
_cell.angle_alpha   90.00
_cell.angle_beta   90.00
_cell.angle_gamma   90.00
#
_symmetry.space_group_name_H-M   'P 1'
#
loop_
_entity.id
_entity.type
_entity.pdbx_description
1 polymer ?
#
loop_
_entity_poly.entity_id
_entity_poly.type
_entity_poly.pdbx_seq_one_letter_code
_entity_poly.pdbx_strand_id
1 'polypeptide(L)'
;MKIAECRDALAAALSRTRITADRHTPLGHEGFAILEMAQAYRKDGTTFYRAGDIVNALAAFWYSAGWLHFGISSGYLSSDDQNPFGPFTGPLENLPLAFAEKLGEKTQRYERLLDTARSSVECAGEPATISNDFAGKVLLIAGLYASRGKGNLKAGAYEEALACFSYGHGWLDAGVTCGYFRIMAHRDIFTV
;
A
#
# COMPACT_ATOMS: atom_id res chain seq x y z
N MET A 1 11.52 -2.81 -9.49
CA MET A 1 11.23 -4.25 -9.42
C MET A 1 10.24 -4.63 -10.51
N LYS A 2 10.46 -5.73 -11.21
CA LYS A 2 9.49 -6.27 -12.18
C LYS A 2 8.22 -6.74 -11.48
N ILE A 3 7.09 -6.77 -12.17
CA ILE A 3 5.80 -7.17 -11.59
C ILE A 3 5.82 -8.61 -11.08
N ALA A 4 6.47 -9.51 -11.81
CA ALA A 4 6.63 -10.92 -11.39
C ALA A 4 7.52 -11.05 -10.14
N GLU A 5 8.62 -10.30 -10.08
CA GLU A 5 9.51 -10.27 -8.92
C GLU A 5 8.77 -9.71 -7.69
N CYS A 6 7.98 -8.64 -7.87
CA CYS A 6 7.16 -8.05 -6.81
C CYS A 6 6.11 -9.05 -6.30
N ARG A 7 5.42 -9.76 -7.20
CA ARG A 7 4.47 -10.83 -6.85
C ARG A 7 5.13 -11.89 -5.97
N ASP A 8 6.30 -12.37 -6.39
CA ASP A 8 6.98 -13.49 -5.73
C ASP A 8 7.58 -13.07 -4.38
N ALA A 9 8.20 -11.88 -4.32
CA ALA A 9 8.70 -11.30 -3.08
C ALA A 9 7.58 -11.03 -2.06
N LEU A 10 6.46 -10.47 -2.52
CA LEU A 10 5.28 -10.22 -1.68
C LEU A 10 4.65 -11.51 -1.17
N ALA A 11 4.55 -12.54 -2.02
CA ALA A 11 4.05 -13.85 -1.61
C ALA A 11 4.95 -14.50 -0.55
N ALA A 12 6.27 -14.43 -0.74
CA ALA A 12 7.25 -14.92 0.22
C ALA A 12 7.14 -14.17 1.55
N ALA A 13 7.08 -12.84 1.53
CA ALA A 13 6.94 -12.01 2.73
C ALA A 13 5.66 -12.32 3.50
N LEU A 14 4.51 -12.39 2.82
CA LEU A 14 3.22 -12.71 3.45
C LEU A 14 3.22 -14.12 4.07
N SER A 15 3.87 -15.10 3.46
CA SER A 15 3.98 -16.47 4.03
C SER A 15 4.82 -16.55 5.31
N ARG A 16 5.70 -15.56 5.55
CA ARG A 16 6.56 -15.47 6.74
C ARG A 16 6.03 -14.48 7.78
N THR A 17 4.86 -13.89 7.52
CA THR A 17 4.25 -12.90 8.38
C THR A 17 3.28 -13.56 9.35
N ARG A 18 3.30 -13.13 10.61
CA ARG A 18 2.43 -13.64 11.68
C ARG A 18 1.79 -12.47 12.42
N ILE A 19 0.59 -12.68 12.92
CA ILE A 19 -0.10 -11.70 13.77
C ILE A 19 0.52 -11.74 15.17
N THR A 20 0.83 -10.57 15.74
CA THR A 20 1.60 -10.45 16.98
C THR A 20 0.79 -10.83 18.23
N ALA A 21 -0.54 -10.63 18.20
CA ALA A 21 -1.41 -10.79 19.35
C ALA A 21 -2.51 -11.84 19.13
N ASP A 22 -3.08 -12.35 20.22
CA ASP A 22 -4.19 -13.31 20.17
C ASP A 22 -5.44 -12.69 19.50
N ARG A 23 -6.12 -13.49 18.67
CA ARG A 23 -7.27 -13.08 17.85
C ARG A 23 -8.43 -12.43 18.62
N HIS A 24 -8.57 -12.73 19.91
CA HIS A 24 -9.65 -12.21 20.74
C HIS A 24 -9.30 -10.88 21.40
N THR A 25 -8.06 -10.43 21.28
CA THR A 25 -7.63 -9.10 21.71
C THR A 25 -7.88 -8.06 20.63
N PRO A 26 -8.09 -6.78 20.98
CA PRO A 26 -8.18 -5.71 19.99
C PRO A 26 -6.99 -5.67 19.03
N LEU A 27 -5.77 -5.85 19.54
CA LEU A 27 -4.56 -5.89 18.71
C LEU A 27 -4.56 -7.07 17.72
N GLY A 28 -5.06 -8.23 18.16
CA GLY A 28 -5.20 -9.39 17.28
C GLY A 28 -6.22 -9.14 16.18
N HIS A 29 -7.38 -8.59 16.53
CA HIS A 29 -8.43 -8.24 15.56
C HIS A 29 -7.90 -7.33 14.44
N GLU A 30 -7.18 -6.26 14.79
CA GLU A 30 -6.54 -5.38 13.82
C GLU A 30 -5.49 -6.10 12.97
N GLY A 31 -4.63 -6.92 13.60
CA GLY A 31 -3.65 -7.73 12.86
C GLY A 31 -4.29 -8.70 11.86
N PHE A 32 -5.42 -9.31 12.19
CA PHE A 32 -6.17 -10.16 11.26
C PHE A 32 -6.71 -9.35 10.08
N ALA A 33 -7.34 -8.20 10.34
CA ALA A 33 -7.89 -7.34 9.29
C ALA A 33 -6.79 -6.88 8.32
N ILE A 34 -5.64 -6.41 8.84
CA ILE A 34 -4.50 -5.98 8.00
C ILE A 34 -3.98 -7.14 7.15
N LEU A 35 -3.76 -8.32 7.76
CA LEU A 35 -3.21 -9.47 7.04
C LEU A 35 -4.20 -9.98 5.98
N GLU A 36 -5.50 -9.99 6.28
CA GLU A 36 -6.55 -10.35 5.34
C GLU A 36 -6.54 -9.41 4.12
N MET A 37 -6.52 -8.09 4.35
CA MET A 37 -6.48 -7.10 3.26
C MET A 37 -5.21 -7.23 2.42
N ALA A 38 -4.04 -7.37 3.04
CA ALA A 38 -2.80 -7.60 2.31
C ALA A 38 -2.87 -8.87 1.45
N GLN A 39 -3.41 -9.97 1.98
CA GLN A 39 -3.59 -11.22 1.22
C GLN A 39 -4.61 -11.10 0.10
N ALA A 40 -5.71 -10.37 0.31
CA ALA A 40 -6.76 -10.13 -0.68
C ALA A 40 -6.18 -9.40 -1.89
N TYR A 41 -5.49 -8.28 -1.69
CA TYR A 41 -4.89 -7.54 -2.80
C TYR A 41 -3.75 -8.30 -3.50
N ARG A 42 -2.97 -9.12 -2.79
CA ARG A 42 -2.00 -10.03 -3.42
C ARG A 42 -2.72 -11.05 -4.31
N LYS A 43 -3.84 -11.62 -3.86
CA LYS A 43 -4.64 -12.57 -4.62
C LYS A 43 -5.25 -11.91 -5.86
N ASP A 44 -5.79 -10.71 -5.73
CA ASP A 44 -6.33 -9.93 -6.85
C ASP A 44 -5.24 -9.62 -7.87
N GLY A 45 -4.07 -9.15 -7.42
CA GLY A 45 -2.92 -8.92 -8.29
C GLY A 45 -2.51 -10.18 -9.05
N THR A 46 -2.55 -11.35 -8.40
CA THR A 46 -2.27 -12.64 -9.05
C THR A 46 -3.32 -13.00 -10.10
N THR A 47 -4.60 -12.73 -9.82
CA THR A 47 -5.70 -12.94 -10.77
C THR A 47 -5.55 -12.04 -11.99
N PHE A 48 -5.31 -10.74 -11.79
CA PHE A 48 -5.06 -9.79 -12.87
C PHE A 48 -3.86 -10.20 -13.71
N TYR A 49 -2.76 -10.59 -13.07
CA TYR A 49 -1.54 -11.01 -13.76
C TYR A 49 -1.80 -12.21 -14.68
N ARG A 50 -2.51 -13.23 -14.19
CA ARG A 50 -2.87 -14.42 -14.99
C ARG A 50 -3.81 -14.11 -16.15
N ALA A 51 -4.67 -13.10 -15.99
CA ALA A 51 -5.58 -12.64 -17.03
C ALA A 51 -4.90 -11.70 -18.06
N GLY A 52 -3.60 -11.40 -17.92
CA GLY A 52 -2.89 -10.45 -18.78
C GLY A 52 -3.19 -8.98 -18.45
N ASP A 53 -3.91 -8.71 -17.36
CA ASP A 53 -4.18 -7.36 -16.89
C ASP A 53 -3.03 -6.82 -16.03
N ILE A 54 -1.90 -6.59 -16.70
CA ILE A 54 -0.63 -6.31 -16.05
C ILE A 54 -0.63 -4.96 -15.29
N VAL A 55 -1.35 -3.95 -15.80
CA VAL A 55 -1.50 -2.65 -15.14
C VAL A 55 -2.30 -2.78 -13.83
N ASN A 56 -3.36 -3.59 -13.82
CA ASN A 56 -4.10 -3.84 -12.59
C ASN A 56 -3.32 -4.70 -11.59
N ALA A 57 -2.55 -5.68 -12.09
CA ALA A 57 -1.66 -6.48 -11.26
C ALA A 57 -0.60 -5.62 -10.55
N LEU A 58 0.06 -4.71 -11.27
CA LEU A 58 1.07 -3.80 -10.72
C LEU A 58 0.51 -3.00 -9.54
N ALA A 59 -0.64 -2.36 -9.73
CA ALA A 59 -1.26 -1.58 -8.66
C ALA A 59 -1.63 -2.44 -7.44
N ALA A 60 -2.25 -3.61 -7.67
CA ALA A 60 -2.72 -4.48 -6.60
C ALA A 60 -1.56 -5.03 -5.75
N PHE A 61 -0.43 -5.41 -6.36
CA PHE A 61 0.73 -5.89 -5.60
C PHE A 61 1.35 -4.78 -4.75
N TRP A 62 1.52 -3.56 -5.28
CA TRP A 62 2.07 -2.46 -4.49
C TRP A 62 1.11 -1.97 -3.41
N TYR A 63 -0.19 -2.02 -3.66
CA TYR A 63 -1.21 -1.74 -2.66
C TYR A 63 -1.15 -2.74 -1.49
N SER A 64 -1.09 -4.04 -1.81
CA SER A 64 -0.87 -5.12 -0.83
C SER A 64 0.42 -4.93 -0.03
N ALA A 65 1.53 -4.55 -0.68
CA ALA A 65 2.79 -4.26 -0.01
C ALA A 65 2.67 -3.08 0.97
N GLY A 66 1.85 -2.07 0.64
CA GLY A 66 1.54 -0.97 1.56
C GLY A 66 0.89 -1.44 2.85
N TRP A 67 -0.16 -2.27 2.73
CA TRP A 67 -0.83 -2.90 3.88
C TRP A 67 0.11 -3.76 4.72
N LEU A 68 0.93 -4.61 4.07
CA LEU A 68 1.90 -5.46 4.76
C LEU A 68 2.90 -4.64 5.56
N HIS A 69 3.52 -3.64 4.93
CA HIS A 69 4.55 -2.82 5.57
C HIS A 69 3.96 -1.95 6.69
N PHE A 70 2.73 -1.46 6.53
CA PHE A 70 2.00 -0.82 7.62
C PHE A 70 1.83 -1.76 8.81
N GLY A 71 1.35 -2.99 8.57
CA GLY A 71 1.12 -3.98 9.63
C GLY A 71 2.38 -4.33 10.41
N ILE A 72 3.49 -4.48 9.70
CA ILE A 72 4.80 -4.76 10.33
C ILE A 72 5.29 -3.55 11.11
N SER A 73 5.19 -2.35 10.53
CA SER A 73 5.70 -1.12 11.16
C SER A 73 4.88 -0.67 12.38
N SER A 74 3.58 -0.99 12.40
CA SER A 74 2.68 -0.74 13.53
C SER A 74 2.84 -1.77 14.66
N GLY A 75 3.47 -2.93 14.36
CA GLY A 75 3.63 -4.02 15.30
C GLY A 75 2.43 -4.97 15.38
N TYR A 76 1.35 -4.74 14.62
CA TYR A 76 0.24 -5.69 14.50
C TYR A 76 0.68 -7.01 13.86
N LEU A 77 1.65 -6.91 12.94
CA LEU A 77 2.28 -8.05 12.29
C LEU A 77 3.76 -8.13 12.69
N SER A 78 4.26 -9.35 12.72
CA SER A 78 5.68 -9.68 12.86
C SER A 78 6.12 -10.49 11.64
N SER A 79 7.39 -10.36 11.27
CA SER A 79 8.00 -11.09 10.15
C SER A 79 9.29 -11.73 10.64
N ASP A 80 9.52 -12.98 10.26
CA ASP A 80 10.77 -13.70 10.52
C ASP A 80 11.96 -13.11 9.71
N ASP A 81 11.67 -12.22 8.75
CA ASP A 81 12.65 -11.47 7.97
C ASP A 81 12.80 -10.04 8.53
N GLN A 82 14.03 -9.62 8.81
CA GLN A 82 14.34 -8.26 9.29
C GLN A 82 14.01 -7.18 8.25
N ASN A 83 13.94 -7.55 6.96
CA ASN A 83 13.55 -6.64 5.89
C ASN A 83 12.72 -7.41 4.85
N PRO A 84 11.40 -7.53 5.05
CA PRO A 84 10.50 -8.21 4.13
C PRO A 84 10.44 -7.41 2.82
N PHE A 85 11.41 -7.68 1.95
CA PHE A 85 11.78 -6.98 0.71
C PHE A 85 11.70 -5.44 0.71
N GLY A 86 12.85 -4.78 0.59
CA GLY A 86 12.93 -3.33 0.46
C GLY A 86 12.11 -2.83 -0.74
N PRO A 87 11.11 -1.95 -0.55
CA PRO A 87 10.25 -1.51 -1.63
C PRO A 87 11.06 -0.71 -2.66
N PHE A 88 10.72 -0.86 -3.93
CA PHE A 88 11.34 -0.16 -5.07
C PHE A 88 12.85 -0.41 -5.24
N THR A 89 13.32 -1.60 -4.87
CA THR A 89 14.66 -2.09 -5.22
C THR A 89 14.64 -2.88 -6.54
N GLY A 90 15.78 -2.96 -7.23
CA GLY A 90 15.93 -3.75 -8.46
C GLY A 90 15.38 -3.10 -9.74
N PRO A 91 15.48 -3.81 -10.88
CA PRO A 91 15.20 -3.26 -12.21
C PRO A 91 13.74 -2.80 -12.34
N LEU A 92 13.54 -1.67 -13.04
CA LEU A 92 12.23 -1.06 -13.22
C LEU A 92 11.36 -1.85 -14.21
N GLU A 93 10.04 -1.79 -14.02
CA GLU A 93 9.14 -2.37 -15.00
C GLU A 93 9.11 -1.50 -16.25
N ASN A 94 8.96 -2.11 -17.41
CA ASN A 94 8.79 -1.36 -18.66
C ASN A 94 7.78 -2.10 -19.50
N LEU A 95 6.54 -1.61 -19.48
CA LEU A 95 5.43 -2.24 -20.15
C LEU A 95 5.43 -1.90 -21.64
N PRO A 96 5.04 -2.85 -22.51
CA PRO A 96 4.84 -2.57 -23.93
C PRO A 96 3.87 -1.41 -24.15
N LEU A 97 4.07 -0.65 -25.24
CA LEU A 97 3.23 0.50 -25.62
C LEU A 97 1.72 0.15 -25.72
N ALA A 98 1.38 -1.12 -25.96
CA ALA A 98 0.01 -1.60 -25.95
C ALA A 98 -0.73 -1.34 -24.61
N PHE A 99 0.00 -1.13 -23.51
CA PHE A 99 -0.56 -0.80 -22.19
C PHE A 99 -0.55 0.70 -21.87
N ALA A 100 0.02 1.55 -22.73
CA ALA A 100 0.31 2.95 -22.40
C ALA A 100 -0.93 3.76 -22.02
N GLU A 101 -2.06 3.60 -22.74
CA GLU A 101 -3.31 4.31 -22.43
C GLU A 101 -3.86 3.89 -21.07
N LYS A 102 -4.00 2.58 -20.84
CA LYS A 102 -4.50 2.03 -19.58
C LYS A 102 -3.58 2.39 -18.40
N LEU A 103 -2.27 2.33 -18.61
CA LEU A 103 -1.28 2.72 -17.62
C LEU A 103 -1.40 4.21 -17.28
N GLY A 104 -1.47 5.09 -18.29
CA GLY A 104 -1.65 6.52 -18.10
C GLY A 104 -2.92 6.87 -17.33
N GLU A 105 -4.07 6.30 -17.72
CA GLU A 105 -5.34 6.47 -17.01
C GLU A 105 -5.20 6.05 -15.55
N LYS A 106 -4.71 4.82 -15.32
CA LYS A 106 -4.68 4.25 -13.97
C LYS A 106 -3.71 5.01 -13.07
N THR A 107 -2.55 5.42 -13.58
CA THR A 107 -1.57 6.23 -12.86
C THR A 107 -2.17 7.56 -12.41
N GLN A 108 -2.85 8.28 -13.31
CA GLN A 108 -3.49 9.56 -12.96
C GLN A 108 -4.64 9.39 -11.96
N ARG A 109 -5.43 8.31 -12.11
CA ARG A 109 -6.50 8.00 -11.16
C ARG A 109 -5.93 7.71 -9.77
N TYR A 110 -4.83 6.96 -9.67
CA TYR A 110 -4.20 6.64 -8.38
C TYR A 110 -3.47 7.82 -7.76
N GLU A 111 -2.91 8.73 -8.57
CA GLU A 111 -2.39 10.02 -8.08
C GLU A 111 -3.50 10.80 -7.35
N ARG A 112 -4.63 11.03 -8.04
CA ARG A 112 -5.79 11.74 -7.47
C ARG A 112 -6.32 11.03 -6.23
N LEU A 113 -6.46 9.70 -6.29
CA LEU A 113 -6.94 8.89 -5.18
C LEU A 113 -6.10 9.09 -3.91
N LEU A 114 -4.77 9.01 -4.03
CA LEU A 114 -3.88 9.19 -2.89
C LEU A 114 -3.90 10.64 -2.37
N ASP A 115 -3.90 11.63 -3.26
CA ASP A 115 -3.98 13.04 -2.85
C ASP A 115 -5.29 13.34 -2.12
N THR A 116 -6.43 12.88 -2.66
CA THR A 116 -7.75 13.01 -2.03
C THR A 116 -7.79 12.30 -0.69
N ALA A 117 -7.28 11.07 -0.60
CA ALA A 117 -7.23 10.34 0.66
C ALA A 117 -6.43 11.08 1.73
N ARG A 118 -5.26 11.63 1.38
CA ARG A 118 -4.41 12.39 2.30
C ARG A 118 -5.06 13.67 2.79
N SER A 119 -5.80 14.38 1.94
CA SER A 119 -6.53 15.59 2.34
C SER A 119 -7.82 15.29 3.11
N SER A 120 -8.26 14.04 3.15
CA SER A 120 -9.53 13.61 3.74
C SER A 120 -9.40 13.09 5.16
N VAL A 121 -8.20 13.14 5.76
CA VAL A 121 -7.96 12.56 7.08
C VAL A 121 -7.25 13.51 8.04
N GLU A 122 -7.55 13.35 9.33
CA GLU A 122 -6.82 13.96 10.44
C GLU A 122 -6.39 12.88 11.44
N CYS A 123 -5.25 13.07 12.11
CA CYS A 123 -4.83 12.16 13.18
C CYS A 123 -5.91 12.05 14.25
N ALA A 124 -6.31 10.83 14.58
CA ALA A 124 -7.34 10.57 15.58
C ALA A 124 -6.81 10.73 17.01
N GLY A 125 -5.57 10.28 17.26
CA GLY A 125 -4.93 10.33 18.57
C GLY A 125 -4.54 11.75 19.01
N GLU A 126 -4.54 11.98 20.32
CA GLU A 126 -4.10 13.23 20.93
C GLU A 126 -2.62 13.54 20.58
N PRO A 127 -2.25 14.79 20.27
CA PRO A 127 -0.87 15.21 20.08
C PRO A 127 0.10 14.68 21.16
N ALA A 128 1.32 14.36 20.74
CA ALA A 128 2.38 13.79 21.59
C ALA A 128 2.09 12.40 22.20
N THR A 129 1.09 11.68 21.69
CA THR A 129 0.91 10.25 21.99
C THR A 129 1.58 9.37 20.94
N ILE A 130 1.95 8.14 21.32
CA ILE A 130 2.51 7.14 20.39
C ILE A 130 1.58 6.90 19.19
N SER A 131 0.26 6.94 19.41
CA SER A 131 -0.72 6.80 18.34
C SER A 131 -0.67 7.96 17.34
N ASN A 132 -0.59 9.20 17.84
CA ASN A 132 -0.45 10.38 16.98
C ASN A 132 0.90 10.40 16.24
N ASP A 133 1.98 10.04 16.92
CA ASP A 133 3.32 9.92 16.30
C ASP A 133 3.33 8.88 15.18
N PHE A 134 2.68 7.73 15.40
CA PHE A 134 2.58 6.70 14.36
C PHE A 134 1.68 7.13 13.21
N ALA A 135 0.53 7.76 13.48
CA ALA A 135 -0.32 8.36 12.45
C ALA A 135 0.47 9.39 11.61
N GLY A 136 1.30 10.22 12.26
CA GLY A 136 2.23 11.13 11.59
C GLY A 136 3.22 10.42 10.67
N LYS A 137 3.78 9.27 11.09
CA LYS A 137 4.64 8.43 10.24
C LYS A 137 3.90 7.87 9.03
N VAL A 138 2.64 7.45 9.19
CA VAL A 138 1.82 6.96 8.08
C VAL A 138 1.59 8.08 7.05
N LEU A 139 1.22 9.29 7.50
CA LEU A 139 1.08 10.45 6.61
C LEU A 139 2.39 10.84 5.93
N LEU A 140 3.52 10.75 6.65
CA LEU A 140 4.85 10.97 6.09
C LEU A 140 5.16 9.98 4.97
N ILE A 141 4.91 8.68 5.17
CA ILE A 141 5.14 7.65 4.16
C ILE A 141 4.22 7.86 2.95
N ALA A 142 2.92 8.06 3.18
CA ALA A 142 1.96 8.35 2.12
C ALA A 142 2.37 9.60 1.31
N GLY A 143 2.84 10.65 1.99
CA GLY A 143 3.34 11.88 1.35
C GLY A 143 4.64 11.69 0.58
N LEU A 144 5.58 10.93 1.11
CA LEU A 144 6.85 10.60 0.45
C LEU A 144 6.59 9.88 -0.88
N TYR A 145 5.72 8.87 -0.86
CA TYR A 145 5.40 8.11 -2.07
C TYR A 145 4.48 8.86 -3.04
N ALA A 146 3.60 9.76 -2.56
CA ALA A 146 2.89 10.69 -3.42
C ALA A 146 3.88 11.62 -4.17
N SER A 147 4.85 12.20 -3.45
CA SER A 147 5.87 13.07 -4.04
C SER A 147 6.76 12.31 -5.04
N ARG A 148 7.25 11.12 -4.66
CA ARG A 148 8.03 10.25 -5.55
C ARG A 148 7.24 9.86 -6.80
N GLY A 149 5.98 9.49 -6.65
CA GLY A 149 5.08 9.16 -7.76
C GLY A 149 4.91 10.33 -8.73
N LYS A 150 4.72 11.55 -8.23
CA LYS A 150 4.66 12.78 -9.04
C LYS A 150 5.97 13.05 -9.77
N GLY A 151 7.11 12.80 -9.13
CA GLY A 151 8.43 12.89 -9.77
C GLY A 151 8.57 11.91 -10.94
N ASN A 152 8.20 10.65 -10.72
CA ASN A 152 8.22 9.62 -11.77
C ASN A 152 7.26 9.95 -12.91
N LEU A 153 6.06 10.44 -12.62
CA LEU A 153 5.08 10.85 -13.62
C LEU A 153 5.62 11.96 -14.53
N LYS A 154 6.28 12.97 -13.96
CA LYS A 154 6.95 14.04 -14.73
C LYS A 154 8.10 13.51 -15.59
N ALA A 155 8.77 12.45 -15.14
CA ALA A 155 9.85 11.80 -15.89
C ALA A 155 9.34 10.77 -16.92
N GLY A 156 8.02 10.57 -17.05
CA GLY A 156 7.44 9.57 -17.95
C GLY A 156 7.58 8.12 -17.46
N ALA A 157 7.98 7.90 -16.20
CA ALA A 157 8.07 6.59 -15.58
C ALA A 157 6.72 6.21 -14.94
N TYR A 158 5.74 5.86 -15.78
CA TYR A 158 4.35 5.67 -15.33
C TYR A 158 4.16 4.44 -14.45
N GLU A 159 4.92 3.37 -14.67
CA GLU A 159 4.91 2.14 -13.87
C GLU A 159 5.35 2.44 -12.44
N GLU A 160 6.47 3.13 -12.29
CA GLU A 160 7.00 3.53 -10.98
C GLU A 160 6.09 4.54 -10.30
N ALA A 161 5.48 5.45 -11.06
CA ALA A 161 4.48 6.37 -10.54
C ALA A 161 3.27 5.62 -9.96
N LEU A 162 2.68 4.70 -10.73
CA LEU A 162 1.54 3.88 -10.29
C LEU A 162 1.89 3.05 -9.06
N ALA A 163 3.06 2.43 -9.05
CA ALA A 163 3.55 1.66 -7.92
C ALA A 163 3.68 2.53 -6.65
N CYS A 164 4.26 3.73 -6.76
CA CYS A 164 4.38 4.67 -5.65
C CYS A 164 3.01 5.09 -5.10
N PHE A 165 2.08 5.50 -5.97
CA PHE A 165 0.74 5.91 -5.55
C PHE A 165 -0.03 4.77 -4.89
N SER A 166 0.03 3.57 -5.46
CA SER A 166 -0.63 2.38 -4.91
C SER A 166 -0.08 2.01 -3.53
N TYR A 167 1.25 2.00 -3.39
CA TYR A 167 1.90 1.70 -2.12
C TYR A 167 1.58 2.72 -1.03
N GLY A 168 1.67 4.02 -1.35
CA GLY A 168 1.33 5.08 -0.40
C GLY A 168 -0.13 5.03 0.02
N HIS A 169 -1.03 4.67 -0.90
CA HIS A 169 -2.45 4.54 -0.59
C HIS A 169 -2.75 3.32 0.29
N GLY A 170 -2.10 2.17 0.05
CA GLY A 170 -2.23 1.00 0.93
C GLY A 170 -1.80 1.27 2.37
N TRP A 171 -0.75 2.07 2.58
CA TRP A 171 -0.35 2.54 3.92
C TRP A 171 -1.42 3.38 4.61
N LEU A 172 -1.98 4.34 3.87
CA LEU A 172 -2.95 5.27 4.41
C LEU A 172 -4.27 4.58 4.73
N ASP A 173 -4.74 3.71 3.84
CA ASP A 173 -5.99 2.98 4.01
C ASP A 173 -5.92 2.00 5.18
N ALA A 174 -4.77 1.33 5.37
CA ALA A 174 -4.52 0.52 6.55
C ALA A 174 -4.55 1.35 7.84
N GLY A 175 -3.95 2.54 7.83
CA GLY A 175 -4.00 3.47 8.96
C GLY A 175 -5.42 3.92 9.32
N VAL A 176 -6.25 4.21 8.31
CA VAL A 176 -7.66 4.57 8.50
C VAL A 176 -8.45 3.40 9.07
N THR A 177 -8.24 2.21 8.52
CA THR A 177 -8.91 0.97 8.97
C THR A 177 -8.61 0.68 10.44
N CYS A 178 -7.36 0.86 10.87
CA CYS A 178 -6.95 0.65 12.26
C CYS A 178 -7.23 1.84 13.19
N GLY A 179 -8.01 2.84 12.75
CA GLY A 179 -8.47 3.94 13.58
C GLY A 179 -7.41 4.99 13.94
N TYR A 180 -6.27 5.04 13.24
CA TYR A 180 -5.27 6.11 13.44
C TYR A 180 -5.76 7.47 12.92
N PHE A 181 -6.80 7.48 12.09
CA PHE A 181 -7.31 8.67 11.44
C PHE A 181 -8.82 8.83 11.60
N ARG A 182 -9.25 10.07 11.75
CA ARG A 182 -10.64 10.50 11.52
C ARG A 182 -10.79 10.86 10.05
N ILE A 183 -11.85 10.36 9.42
CA ILE A 183 -12.20 10.71 8.04
C ILE A 183 -13.03 11.99 8.06
N MET A 184 -12.52 13.03 7.41
CA MET A 184 -13.11 14.36 7.33
C MET A 184 -13.89 14.57 6.02
N ALA A 185 -13.59 13.79 4.98
CA ALA A 185 -14.26 13.84 3.68
C ALA A 185 -14.11 12.50 2.93
N HIS A 186 -14.86 12.30 1.84
CA HIS A 186 -14.67 11.20 0.88
C HIS A 186 -14.51 9.80 1.51
N ARG A 187 -15.39 9.42 2.45
CA ARG A 187 -15.32 8.13 3.16
C ARG A 187 -15.31 6.91 2.22
N ASP A 188 -15.94 7.03 1.06
CA ASP A 188 -16.10 5.99 0.04
C ASP A 188 -14.79 5.49 -0.60
N ILE A 189 -13.69 6.21 -0.42
CA ILE A 189 -12.38 5.84 -0.98
C ILE A 189 -11.54 4.95 -0.05
N PHE A 190 -12.03 4.70 1.17
CA PHE A 190 -11.35 3.91 2.20
C PHE A 190 -12.06 2.58 2.45
N THR A 191 -11.34 1.60 2.99
CA THR A 191 -11.85 0.25 3.29
C THR A 191 -12.52 0.16 4.66
N VAL A 192 -13.41 1.12 4.99
CA VAL A 192 -14.11 1.21 6.31
C VAL A 192 -15.63 1.26 6.24
#